data_AF-A0AAU5NRM6-F1
#
_entry.id   AF-A0AAU5NRM6-F1
#
_cell.length_a   1.000
_cell.length_b   1.000
_cell.length_c   1.000
_cell.angle_alpha   90.00
_cell.angle_beta   90.00
_cell.angle_gamma   90.00
#
_symmetry.space_group_name_H-M   'P 1'
#
loop_
_entity.id
_entity.type
_entity.pdbx_description
1 polymer ?
#
loop_
_entity_poly.entity_id
_entity_poly.type
_entity_poly.pdbx_seq_one_letter_code
_entity_poly.pdbx_strand_id
1 'polypeptide(L)' 'MTVKPTPPGECPQCWQHAHDRSIHRRLAPREDCPQCVDHMRNGHPHLVPKKPSRWW' A
#
# COMPACT_ATOMS: atom_id res chain seq x y z
N MET A 1 1.78 18.43 -4.90
CA MET A 1 1.53 16.98 -4.91
C MET A 1 0.88 16.62 -3.59
N THR A 2 -0.44 16.43 -3.54
CA THR A 2 -1.13 16.04 -2.31
C THR A 2 -0.81 14.58 -2.05
N VAL A 3 0.20 14.33 -1.22
CA VAL A 3 0.49 12.98 -0.71
C VAL A 3 -0.69 12.60 0.16
N LYS A 4 -1.58 11.74 -0.33
CA LYS A 4 -2.67 11.20 0.49
C LYS A 4 -2.02 10.46 1.67
N PRO A 5 -2.23 10.89 2.93
CA PRO A 5 -1.66 10.18 4.06
C PRO A 5 -2.19 8.76 4.08
N THR A 6 -1.30 7.78 4.23
CA THR A 6 -1.69 6.37 4.36
C THR A 6 -2.51 6.21 5.64
N PRO A 7 -3.71 5.61 5.57
CA PRO A 7 -4.54 5.43 6.74
C PRO A 7 -3.87 4.46 7.75
N PRO A 8 -4.13 4.64 9.05
CA PRO A 8 -3.64 3.75 10.09
C PRO A 8 -4.08 2.31 9.86
N GLY A 9 -3.13 1.39 9.82
CA GLY A 9 -3.36 -0.03 9.55
C GLY A 9 -3.12 -0.47 8.12
N GLU A 10 -2.79 0.45 7.21
CA GLU A 10 -2.38 0.12 5.84
C GLU A 10 -0.88 0.25 5.63
N CYS A 11 -0.37 -0.39 4.58
CA CYS A 11 1.02 -0.27 4.18
C CYS A 11 1.20 0.97 3.30
N PRO A 12 2.14 1.87 3.63
CA PRO A 12 2.37 3.09 2.87
C PRO A 12 2.84 2.81 1.44
N GLN A 13 3.58 1.71 1.22
CA GLN A 13 4.02 1.30 -0.10
C GLN A 13 2.85 0.84 -0.98
N CYS A 14 1.93 0.03 -0.44
CA CYS A 14 0.73 -0.41 -1.17
C CYS A 14 -0.20 0.77 -1.48
N TRP A 15 -0.35 1.68 -0.52
CA TRP A 15 -1.13 2.90 -0.70
C TRP A 15 -0.53 3.79 -1.80
N GLN A 16 0.78 3.95 -1.81
CA GLN A 16 1.47 4.69 -2.87
C GLN A 16 1.32 3.99 -4.23
N HIS A 17 1.47 2.67 -4.30
CA HIS A 17 1.21 1.88 -5.53
C HIS A 17 -0.22 2.04 -6.06
N ALA A 18 -1.22 2.12 -5.17
CA ALA A 18 -2.61 2.31 -5.56
C ALA A 18 -2.87 3.71 -6.15
N HIS A 19 -2.14 4.72 -5.68
CA HIS A 19 -2.31 6.11 -6.12
C HIS A 19 -1.36 6.53 -7.24
N ASP A 20 -0.21 5.90 -7.36
CA ASP A 20 0.80 6.21 -8.36
C ASP A 20 0.73 5.24 -9.54
N ARG A 21 -0.03 5.65 -10.55
CA ARG A 21 -0.19 4.89 -11.81
C ARG A 21 1.10 4.85 -12.63
N SER A 22 2.09 5.69 -12.34
CA SER A 22 3.36 5.69 -13.07
C SER A 22 4.15 4.42 -12.84
N ILE A 23 3.95 3.76 -11.70
CA ILE A 23 4.63 2.53 -11.32
C ILE A 23 4.11 1.35 -12.14
N HIS A 24 2.83 1.39 -12.52
CA HIS A 24 2.20 0.43 -13.43
C HIS A 24 2.33 0.81 -14.90
N ARG A 25 3.02 1.91 -15.23
CA ARG A 25 3.19 2.35 -16.64
C ARG A 25 3.89 1.31 -17.51
N ARG A 26 4.73 0.46 -16.90
CA ARG A 26 5.48 -0.61 -17.59
C ARG A 26 4.77 -1.97 -17.57
N LEU A 27 3.70 -2.12 -16.78
CA LEU A 27 2.94 -3.36 -16.72
C LEU A 27 2.02 -3.45 -17.94
N ALA A 28 1.83 -4.68 -18.45
CA ALA A 28 0.88 -4.92 -19.51
C ALA A 28 -0.56 -4.68 -19.02
N PRO A 29 -1.52 -4.41 -19.94
CA PRO A 29 -2.92 -4.33 -19.57
C PRO A 29 -3.34 -5.66 -18.92
N ARG A 30 -3.83 -5.60 -17.67
CA ARG A 30 -4.27 -6.75 -16.86
C ARG A 30 -3.13 -7.57 -16.21
N GLU A 31 -1.91 -7.06 -16.18
CA GLU A 31 -0.81 -7.66 -15.43
C GLU A 31 -0.84 -7.19 -13.97
N ASP A 32 -0.91 -8.14 -13.03
CA ASP A 32 -0.83 -7.85 -11.61
C ASP A 32 0.61 -7.52 -11.22
N CYS A 33 0.81 -6.42 -10.49
CA CYS A 33 2.12 -6.05 -10.01
C CYS A 33 2.65 -7.13 -9.03
N PRO A 34 3.82 -7.74 -9.28
CA PRO A 34 4.35 -8.80 -8.44
C PRO A 34 4.58 -8.32 -7.00
N GLN A 35 4.90 -7.03 -6.81
CA GLN A 35 5.10 -6.43 -5.50
C GLN A 35 3.78 -6.32 -4.69
N CYS A 36 2.67 -6.02 -5.36
CA CYS A 36 1.34 -6.00 -4.73
C CYS A 36 0.89 -7.41 -4.37
N VAL A 37 1.11 -8.38 -5.27
CA VAL A 37 0.77 -9.79 -5.03
C VAL A 37 1.61 -10.38 -3.90
N ASP A 38 2.91 -10.08 -3.89
CA ASP A 38 3.82 -10.48 -2.82
C ASP A 38 3.36 -9.94 -1.47
N HIS A 39 3.08 -8.64 -1.37
CA HIS A 39 2.57 -8.03 -0.15
C HIS A 39 1.22 -8.59 0.29
N MET A 40 0.36 -8.99 -0.64
CA MET A 40 -0.92 -9.64 -0.32
C MET A 40 -0.73 -11.06 0.23
N ARG A 41 0.28 -11.80 -0.24
CA ARG A 41 0.54 -13.20 0.15
C ARG A 41 1.45 -13.33 1.37
N ASN A 42 2.50 -12.52 1.43
CA ASN A 42 3.55 -12.56 2.45
C ASN A 42 3.33 -11.54 3.58
N GLY A 43 2.38 -10.62 3.39
CA GLY A 43 2.10 -9.55 4.33
C GLY A 43 3.02 -8.35 4.13
N HIS A 44 2.83 -7.34 4.99
CA HIS A 44 3.52 -6.07 4.87
C HIS A 44 4.58 -5.94 5.96
N PRO A 45 5.84 -5.61 5.61
CA PRO A 45 6.90 -5.45 6.60
C PRO A 45 6.69 -4.23 7.50
N HIS A 46 5.96 -3.22 7.00
CA HIS A 46 5.67 -2.00 7.72
C HIS A 46 4.22 -1.56 7.46
N LEU A 47 3.44 -1.54 8.53
CA LEU A 47 2.07 -1.03 8.55
C LEU A 47 2.06 0.26 9.36
N VAL A 48 1.30 1.27 8.92
CA VAL A 48 1.09 2.46 9.73
C VAL A 48 0.46 2.03 11.05
N PRO A 49 1.07 2.35 12.20
CA PRO A 49 0.51 1.97 13.49
C PRO A 49 -0.93 2.46 13.60
N LYS A 50 -1.86 1.55 13.86
CA LYS A 50 -3.21 1.95 14.25
C LYS A 50 -3.10 2.70 15.56
N LYS A 51 -3.79 3.84 15.68
CA LYS A 51 -3.90 4.53 16.98
C LYS A 51 -4.36 3.46 17.99
N PRO A 52 -3.59 3.20 19.06
CA PRO A 52 -4.02 2.24 20.06
C PRO A 52 -5.39 2.72 20.54
N SER A 53 -6.38 1.83 20.47
CA SER A 53 -7.69 2.07 21.05
C SER A 53 -7.49 2.21 22.56
N ARG A 54 -7.24 3.43 23.03
CA ARG A 54 -7.22 3.76 24.46
C ARG A 54 -8.66 3.69 24.96
N TRP A 55 -9.07 2.49 25.34
CA TRP A 55 -10.21 2.26 26.21
C TRP A 55 -9.60 1.76 27.52
N TRP A 56 -9.32 2.72 28.40
CA TRP A 56 -9.05 2.57 29.83
C TRP A 56 -10.02 3.53 30.53
#